data_AF-A0AAD3MA03-F1
#
_entry.id   AF-A0AAD3MA03-F1
#
_cell.length_a   1.000
_cell.length_b   1.000
_cell.length_c   1.000
_cell.angle_alpha   90.00
_cell.angle_beta   90.00
_cell.angle_gamma   90.00
#
_symmetry.space_group_name_H-M   'P 1'
#
loop_
_entity.id
_entity.type
_entity.pdbx_description
1 polymer ?
#
loop_
_entity_poly.entity_id
_entity_poly.type
_entity_poly.pdbx_seq_one_letter_code
_entity_poly.pdbx_strand_id
1 'polypeptide(L)'
;MDDLQVNMMTLAEHIIEATPERIKRENFTAADSVPLDTSGVSNTMNWLANYLGDVEQLPSIIHLRSLYNEPLTPSSNPSLSPGGSPLREGPLERSALPSPADWSEFINASNSKVERDLAQLTLSDPEQRELYEAARLVQTAFRKYKGRPLREQQEVAAAVIQRCYKKYKQLTWIALKYALYKKMTQAAILIQSKFRSYHEQKKFQQSRRAAVLIQQYYRSYKEFGRLKPHHRGAAAALVQHKLRGSLLTKRQDQAARKIMRFLRRCRHSPLMDHRLFKRGERIEKGQGT
;
A
#
# COMPACT_ATOMS: atom_id res chain seq x y z
N MET A 1 2.36 51.96 9.29
CA MET A 1 3.44 51.37 8.47
C MET A 1 3.13 51.51 6.99
N ASP A 2 1.88 51.26 6.58
CA ASP A 2 1.46 51.41 5.18
C ASP A 2 1.59 52.84 4.64
N ASP A 3 1.23 53.87 5.42
CA ASP A 3 1.35 55.28 4.97
C ASP A 3 2.80 55.69 4.66
N LEU A 4 3.77 55.21 5.43
CA LEU A 4 5.19 55.50 5.19
C LEU A 4 5.70 54.80 3.93
N GLN A 5 5.25 53.57 3.67
CA GLN A 5 5.61 52.81 2.46
C GLN A 5 4.96 53.40 1.21
N VAL A 6 3.71 53.86 1.31
CA VAL A 6 3.00 54.56 0.22
C VAL A 6 3.68 55.90 -0.08
N ASN A 7 4.09 56.65 0.95
CA ASN A 7 4.86 57.89 0.80
C ASN A 7 6.25 57.66 0.19
N MET A 8 6.96 56.59 0.58
CA MET A 8 8.24 56.22 -0.04
C MET A 8 8.09 55.79 -1.50
N MET A 9 7.01 55.07 -1.84
CA MET A 9 6.74 54.62 -3.20
C MET A 9 6.38 55.80 -4.11
N THR A 10 5.52 56.71 -3.64
CA THR A 10 5.17 57.93 -4.37
C THR A 10 6.38 58.85 -4.51
N LEU A 11 7.23 59.00 -3.48
CA LEU A 11 8.47 59.76 -3.60
C LEU A 11 9.42 59.14 -4.64
N ALA A 12 9.58 57.81 -4.65
CA ALA A 12 10.40 57.12 -5.65
C ALA A 12 9.82 57.27 -7.08
N GLU A 13 8.50 57.27 -7.24
CA GLU A 13 7.83 57.56 -8.51
C GLU A 13 8.11 59.00 -8.99
N HIS A 14 7.94 59.99 -8.11
CA HIS A 14 8.24 61.40 -8.44
C HIS A 14 9.71 61.63 -8.77
N ILE A 15 10.65 60.96 -8.07
CA ILE A 15 12.09 61.05 -8.38
C ILE A 15 12.36 60.48 -9.78
N ILE A 16 11.81 59.32 -10.11
CA ILE A 16 11.96 58.69 -11.44
C ILE A 16 11.33 59.55 -12.54
N GLU A 17 10.18 60.17 -12.29
CA GLU A 17 9.48 61.02 -13.25
C GLU A 17 10.21 62.35 -13.49
N ALA A 18 10.72 62.98 -12.42
CA ALA A 18 11.48 64.22 -12.48
C ALA A 18 12.91 64.05 -13.01
N THR A 19 13.43 62.82 -13.06
CA THR A 19 14.78 62.56 -13.60
C THR A 19 14.78 62.81 -15.12
N PRO A 20 15.66 63.66 -15.67
CA PRO A 20 15.72 63.92 -17.10
C PRO A 20 16.15 62.66 -17.89
N GLU A 21 15.59 62.49 -19.09
CA GLU A 21 15.78 61.28 -19.91
C GLU A 21 17.24 60.98 -20.29
N ARG A 22 18.12 61.99 -20.28
CA ARG A 22 19.58 61.80 -20.47
C ARG A 22 20.16 60.87 -19.41
N ILE A 23 19.76 61.07 -18.14
CA ILE A 23 20.23 60.29 -17.00
C ILE A 23 19.61 58.90 -17.01
N LYS A 24 18.40 58.71 -17.57
CA LYS A 24 17.77 57.38 -17.70
C LYS A 24 18.40 56.52 -18.80
N ARG A 25 18.89 57.15 -19.87
CA ARG A 25 19.41 56.47 -21.09
C ARG A 25 20.93 56.33 -21.12
N GLU A 26 21.66 57.18 -20.41
CA GLU A 26 23.12 57.11 -20.40
C GLU A 26 23.60 55.89 -19.60
N ASN A 27 24.18 54.94 -20.32
CA ASN A 27 25.19 54.04 -19.78
C ASN A 27 26.47 54.87 -19.65
N PHE A 28 26.66 55.57 -18.52
CA PHE A 28 28.00 55.98 -18.13
C PHE A 28 28.81 54.69 -18.03
N THR A 29 29.65 54.44 -19.02
CA THR A 29 30.64 53.38 -18.97
C THR A 29 31.49 53.64 -17.74
N ALA A 30 31.20 52.94 -16.65
CA ALA A 30 32.13 52.75 -15.57
C ALA A 30 33.44 52.33 -16.23
N ALA A 31 34.47 53.15 -16.09
CA ALA A 31 35.81 52.84 -16.55
C ALA A 31 36.15 51.40 -16.13
N ASP A 32 36.59 50.61 -17.10
CA ASP A 32 37.01 49.21 -17.05
C ASP A 32 37.05 48.59 -15.65
N SER A 33 35.99 47.86 -15.30
CA SER A 33 36.12 46.75 -14.37
C SER A 33 36.26 45.47 -15.20
N VAL A 34 37.51 44.99 -15.27
CA VAL A 34 37.90 43.70 -15.84
C VAL A 34 37.00 42.60 -15.23
N PRO A 35 36.42 41.68 -16.02
CA PRO A 35 35.67 40.55 -15.50
C PRO A 35 36.58 39.66 -14.66
N LEU A 36 36.36 39.63 -13.35
CA LEU A 36 37.01 38.66 -12.47
C LEU A 36 36.22 37.34 -12.55
N ASP A 37 36.76 36.38 -13.28
CA ASP A 37 36.23 35.02 -13.39
C ASP A 37 36.05 34.39 -12.01
N THR A 38 34.80 34.17 -11.61
CA THR A 38 34.38 33.56 -10.34
C THR A 38 34.55 32.04 -10.29
N SER A 39 35.25 31.44 -11.26
CA SER A 39 35.50 29.99 -11.33
C SER A 39 36.69 29.52 -10.48
N GLY A 40 37.60 30.43 -10.09
CA GLY A 40 38.80 30.09 -9.32
C GLY A 40 38.58 29.87 -7.81
N VAL A 41 37.53 30.48 -7.23
CA VAL A 41 37.31 30.49 -5.77
C VAL A 41 36.70 29.17 -5.26
N SER A 42 36.02 28.41 -6.12
CA SER A 42 35.38 27.15 -5.74
C SER A 42 36.40 26.03 -5.42
N ASN A 43 37.56 26.05 -6.08
CA ASN A 43 38.58 25.00 -5.91
C ASN A 43 39.41 25.15 -4.62
N THR A 44 39.49 26.33 -4.02
CA THR A 44 40.27 26.56 -2.80
C THR A 44 39.50 26.24 -1.50
N MET A 45 38.17 26.07 -1.56
CA MET A 45 37.34 25.74 -0.39
C MET A 45 36.94 24.26 -0.28
N ASN A 46 37.20 23.45 -1.31
CA ASN A 46 36.74 22.06 -1.32
C ASN A 46 37.43 21.16 -0.26
N TRP A 47 38.64 21.53 0.19
CA TRP A 47 39.33 20.80 1.26
C TRP A 47 38.71 21.01 2.65
N LEU A 48 38.09 22.17 2.90
CA LEU A 48 37.40 22.46 4.17
C LEU A 48 36.11 21.64 4.29
N ALA A 49 35.41 21.41 3.17
CA ALA A 49 34.21 20.59 3.15
C ALA A 49 34.50 19.11 3.49
N ASN A 50 35.65 18.57 3.07
CA ASN A 50 36.08 17.21 3.42
C ASN A 50 36.51 17.07 4.89
N TYR A 51 37.02 18.13 5.53
CA TYR A 51 37.41 18.09 6.95
C TYR A 51 36.21 18.21 7.89
N LEU A 52 35.13 18.88 7.45
CA LEU A 52 33.89 19.07 8.21
C LEU A 52 32.88 17.92 8.03
N GLY A 53 33.07 17.06 7.03
CA GLY A 53 32.15 15.95 6.73
C GLY A 53 32.30 14.71 7.62
N ASP A 54 33.36 14.61 8.42
CA ASP A 54 33.74 13.38 9.12
C ASP A 54 33.55 13.44 10.65
N VAL A 55 32.77 14.40 11.17
CA VAL A 55 32.45 14.50 12.60
C VAL A 55 30.93 14.62 12.83
N GLU A 56 30.20 13.55 12.51
CA GLU A 56 28.95 13.27 13.22
C GLU A 56 29.26 12.49 14.50
N GLN A 57 29.29 13.18 15.66
CA GLN A 57 28.91 12.64 16.98
C GLN A 57 29.12 13.69 18.09
N LEU A 58 28.06 14.44 18.45
CA LEU A 58 27.49 14.58 19.82
C LEU A 58 26.54 15.80 19.93
N PRO A 59 25.53 15.75 20.83
CA PRO A 59 24.39 16.65 20.89
C PRO A 59 24.58 17.84 21.84
N SER A 60 23.76 18.89 21.63
CA SER A 60 23.50 20.06 22.50
C SER A 60 24.26 21.37 22.17
N ILE A 61 23.70 22.18 21.25
CA ILE A 61 24.04 23.61 21.09
C ILE A 61 22.75 24.45 21.19
N ILE A 62 21.93 24.19 22.21
CA ILE A 62 20.74 25.03 22.51
C ILE A 62 21.00 25.99 23.69
N HIS A 63 22.17 25.93 24.36
CA HIS A 63 22.38 26.70 25.60
C HIS A 63 23.14 28.03 25.52
N LEU A 64 23.61 28.52 24.36
CA LEU A 64 24.40 29.76 24.31
C LEU A 64 23.76 30.90 23.50
N ARG A 65 22.45 31.13 23.65
CA ARG A 65 21.82 32.37 23.16
C ARG A 65 20.70 32.90 24.06
N SER A 66 20.89 32.75 25.37
CA SER A 66 19.98 33.28 26.39
C SER A 66 20.74 34.11 27.43
N LEU A 67 21.32 35.23 27.02
CA LEU A 67 21.55 36.37 27.91
C LEU A 67 21.30 37.65 27.11
N TYR A 68 20.48 38.54 27.69
CA TYR A 68 20.01 39.85 27.20
C TYR A 68 18.67 39.87 26.42
N ASN A 69 17.58 39.55 27.13
CA ASN A 69 16.42 40.46 27.25
C ASN A 69 16.73 41.37 28.46
N GLU A 70 16.38 42.66 28.59
CA GLU A 70 15.07 43.32 28.48
C GLU A 70 15.25 44.86 28.80
N PRO A 71 14.24 45.75 29.02
CA PRO A 71 13.76 46.78 28.08
C PRO A 71 13.67 48.23 28.66
N LEU A 72 13.12 49.20 27.89
CA LEU A 72 12.05 50.18 28.21
C LEU A 72 12.13 51.50 27.39
N THR A 73 10.97 51.96 26.95
CA THR A 73 10.60 53.24 26.29
C THR A 73 10.03 54.24 27.36
N PRO A 74 9.42 55.43 27.08
CA PRO A 74 9.58 56.53 26.10
C PRO A 74 9.46 57.98 26.73
N SER A 75 9.36 59.04 25.87
CA SER A 75 8.84 60.43 26.09
C SER A 75 9.90 61.51 26.47
N SER A 76 9.94 62.79 26.05
CA SER A 76 9.00 63.80 25.49
C SER A 76 9.79 64.99 24.88
N ASN A 77 9.23 65.76 23.92
CA ASN A 77 9.67 67.12 23.46
C ASN A 77 9.25 68.23 24.50
N PRO A 78 9.47 69.58 24.38
CA PRO A 78 9.87 70.42 23.22
C PRO A 78 10.73 71.73 23.45
N SER A 79 11.11 72.37 22.32
CA SER A 79 11.30 73.82 22.00
C SER A 79 12.22 74.75 22.81
N LEU A 80 13.00 75.60 22.10
CA LEU A 80 13.12 77.08 22.26
C LEU A 80 14.09 77.70 21.22
N SER A 81 13.65 78.76 20.53
CA SER A 81 14.46 79.68 19.70
C SER A 81 15.08 80.80 20.56
N PRO A 82 16.05 81.58 20.02
CA PRO A 82 16.22 82.97 20.44
C PRO A 82 16.12 83.95 19.26
N GLY A 83 15.20 84.91 19.41
CA GLY A 83 15.15 86.14 18.62
C GLY A 83 15.84 87.29 19.35
N GLY A 84 16.42 88.21 18.59
CA GLY A 84 16.98 89.47 19.09
C GLY A 84 17.71 90.25 18.01
N SER A 85 17.05 91.26 17.43
CA SER A 85 17.69 92.36 16.69
C SER A 85 18.20 93.43 17.66
N PRO A 86 19.17 94.25 17.22
CA PRO A 86 19.01 95.68 17.44
C PRO A 86 19.33 96.57 16.21
N LEU A 87 18.44 97.54 16.07
CA LEU A 87 18.49 98.88 15.49
C LEU A 87 19.86 99.60 15.56
N ARG A 88 20.31 100.25 14.46
CA ARG A 88 20.94 101.60 14.48
C ARG A 88 21.08 102.24 13.08
N GLU A 89 20.84 103.55 13.05
CA GLU A 89 20.72 104.47 11.91
C GLU A 89 22.05 105.04 11.36
N GLY A 90 22.10 105.23 10.02
CA GLY A 90 22.75 106.31 9.23
C GLY A 90 24.29 106.44 9.20
N PRO A 91 24.91 107.17 8.22
CA PRO A 91 24.35 107.91 7.07
C PRO A 91 24.89 107.49 5.66
N LEU A 92 24.13 107.86 4.63
CA LEU A 92 24.43 107.70 3.20
C LEU A 92 25.57 108.63 2.73
N GLU A 93 26.63 108.06 2.14
CA GLU A 93 27.55 108.78 1.25
C GLU A 93 27.28 108.35 -0.21
N ARG A 94 26.87 109.33 -1.03
CA ARG A 94 26.66 109.21 -2.48
C ARG A 94 28.03 109.09 -3.17
N SER A 95 28.40 107.89 -3.62
CA SER A 95 29.29 107.72 -4.76
C SER A 95 28.44 107.67 -6.05
N ALA A 96 28.87 108.41 -7.06
CA ALA A 96 28.18 108.62 -8.33
C ALA A 96 27.59 107.35 -8.96
N LEU A 97 26.39 107.47 -9.54
CA LEU A 97 25.77 106.45 -10.37
C LEU A 97 26.69 106.13 -11.57
N PRO A 98 27.13 104.88 -11.75
CA PRO A 98 27.82 104.44 -12.95
C PRO A 98 26.90 104.54 -14.18
N SER A 99 27.50 104.74 -15.35
CA SER A 99 26.78 104.76 -16.64
C SER A 99 26.12 103.41 -16.90
N PRO A 100 25.02 103.30 -17.68
CA PRO A 100 24.36 102.03 -17.99
C PRO A 100 25.28 100.92 -18.54
N ALA A 101 26.44 101.28 -19.10
CA ALA A 101 27.48 100.35 -19.55
C ALA A 101 28.22 99.65 -18.38
N ASP A 102 28.38 100.33 -17.24
CA ASP A 102 29.08 99.79 -16.07
C ASP A 102 28.22 98.75 -15.33
N TRP A 103 26.88 98.88 -15.39
CA TRP A 103 25.95 97.88 -14.86
C TRP A 103 26.01 96.57 -15.66
N SER A 104 26.19 96.65 -16.99
CA SER A 104 26.37 95.43 -17.82
C SER A 104 27.67 94.70 -17.54
N GLU A 105 28.78 95.42 -17.29
CA GLU A 105 30.03 94.79 -16.86
C GLU A 105 29.94 94.19 -15.45
N PHE A 106 29.28 94.87 -14.52
CA PHE A 106 29.09 94.36 -13.16
C PHE A 106 28.19 93.11 -13.10
N ILE A 107 27.09 93.10 -13.85
CA ILE A 107 26.21 91.91 -13.95
C ILE A 107 26.92 90.77 -14.67
N ASN A 108 27.71 91.02 -15.73
CA ASN A 108 28.51 89.98 -16.39
C ASN A 108 29.67 89.46 -15.51
N ALA A 109 30.33 90.32 -14.74
CA ALA A 109 31.39 89.92 -13.80
C ALA A 109 30.83 89.13 -12.61
N SER A 110 29.66 89.54 -12.10
CA SER A 110 28.91 88.86 -11.03
C SER A 110 28.27 87.54 -11.49
N ASN A 111 27.89 87.42 -12.76
CA ASN A 111 27.23 86.24 -13.30
C ASN A 111 28.10 84.97 -13.16
N SER A 112 29.42 85.08 -13.23
CA SER A 112 30.27 83.89 -13.17
C SER A 112 30.25 83.20 -11.79
N LYS A 113 30.18 83.96 -10.69
CA LYS A 113 30.20 83.39 -9.34
C LYS A 113 28.81 82.94 -8.91
N VAL A 114 27.79 83.72 -9.23
CA VAL A 114 26.39 83.38 -8.93
C VAL A 114 25.92 82.18 -9.77
N GLU A 115 26.28 82.04 -11.04
CA GLU A 115 25.99 80.82 -11.82
C GLU A 115 26.73 79.59 -11.25
N ARG A 116 27.95 79.73 -10.75
CA ARG A 116 28.69 78.63 -10.11
C ARG A 116 28.07 78.24 -8.77
N ASP A 117 27.66 79.20 -7.95
CA ASP A 117 26.98 78.96 -6.69
C ASP A 117 25.55 78.41 -6.92
N LEU A 118 24.87 78.83 -8.00
CA LEU A 118 23.58 78.31 -8.44
C LEU A 118 23.69 76.90 -9.06
N ALA A 119 24.76 76.62 -9.81
CA ALA A 119 25.08 75.27 -10.30
C ALA A 119 25.50 74.33 -9.15
N GLN A 120 26.10 74.86 -8.07
CA GLN A 120 26.34 74.12 -6.82
C GLN A 120 25.04 73.88 -6.01
N LEU A 121 23.99 74.68 -6.23
CA LEU A 121 22.65 74.47 -5.70
C LEU A 121 21.81 73.46 -6.51
N THR A 122 22.26 73.07 -7.71
CA THR A 122 21.64 72.03 -8.53
C THR A 122 22.40 70.71 -8.36
N LEU A 123 21.68 69.62 -8.11
CA LEU A 123 22.25 68.26 -8.03
C LEU A 123 23.13 67.97 -9.25
N SER A 124 24.35 67.46 -9.00
CA SER A 124 25.25 67.05 -10.06
C SER A 124 24.73 65.80 -10.79
N ASP A 125 25.06 65.62 -12.08
CA ASP A 125 24.63 64.46 -12.86
C ASP A 125 24.90 63.09 -12.20
N PRO A 126 26.04 62.82 -11.50
CA PRO A 126 26.24 61.56 -10.78
C PRO A 126 25.30 61.41 -9.57
N GLU A 127 25.07 62.48 -8.79
CA GLU A 127 24.13 62.45 -7.65
C GLU A 127 22.68 62.21 -8.13
N GLN A 128 22.30 62.80 -9.28
CA GLN A 128 21.00 62.53 -9.90
C GLN A 128 20.87 61.07 -10.36
N ARG A 129 21.95 60.44 -10.85
CA ARG A 129 21.93 59.02 -11.23
C ARG A 129 21.85 58.09 -10.02
N GLU A 130 22.55 58.39 -8.94
CA GLU A 130 22.46 57.63 -7.68
C GLU A 130 21.03 57.69 -7.11
N LEU A 131 20.40 58.86 -7.12
CA LEU A 131 19.00 59.02 -6.71
C LEU A 131 18.04 58.22 -7.59
N TYR A 132 18.26 58.20 -8.90
CA TYR A 132 17.47 57.40 -9.84
C TYR A 132 17.60 55.89 -9.58
N GLU A 133 18.82 55.38 -9.37
CA GLU A 133 19.04 53.96 -9.06
C GLU A 133 18.47 53.59 -7.69
N ALA A 134 18.62 54.46 -6.68
CA ALA A 134 18.02 54.26 -5.36
C ALA A 134 16.49 54.20 -5.44
N ALA A 135 15.85 55.13 -6.16
CA ALA A 135 14.40 55.14 -6.36
C ALA A 135 13.91 53.88 -7.11
N ARG A 136 14.66 53.43 -8.13
CA ARG A 136 14.37 52.20 -8.88
C ARG A 136 14.50 50.94 -8.02
N LEU A 137 15.49 50.91 -7.13
CA LEU A 137 15.69 49.82 -6.17
C LEU A 137 14.53 49.77 -5.16
N VAL A 138 14.07 50.92 -4.67
CA VAL A 138 12.88 51.01 -3.79
C VAL A 138 11.63 50.50 -4.50
N GLN A 139 11.37 50.91 -5.74
CA GLN A 139 10.21 50.41 -6.51
C GLN A 139 10.25 48.90 -6.73
N THR A 140 11.40 48.35 -7.13
CA THR A 140 11.55 46.92 -7.38
C THR A 140 11.44 46.10 -6.10
N ALA A 141 12.02 46.56 -5.00
CA ALA A 141 11.87 45.94 -3.68
C ALA A 141 10.40 45.95 -3.21
N PHE A 142 9.69 47.07 -3.39
CA PHE A 142 8.29 47.19 -3.00
C PHE A 142 7.36 46.30 -3.83
N ARG A 143 7.55 46.25 -5.16
CA ARG A 143 6.81 45.32 -6.04
C ARG A 143 6.99 43.87 -5.61
N LYS A 144 8.21 43.48 -5.24
CA LYS A 144 8.50 42.14 -4.72
C LYS A 144 7.80 41.92 -3.38
N TYR A 145 7.88 42.86 -2.45
CA TYR A 145 7.25 42.78 -1.14
C TYR A 145 5.73 42.62 -1.24
N LYS A 146 5.05 43.42 -2.09
CA LYS A 146 3.59 43.35 -2.26
C LYS A 146 3.09 41.98 -2.76
N GLY A 147 3.89 41.29 -3.57
CA GLY A 147 3.56 39.97 -4.11
C GLY A 147 3.88 38.79 -3.18
N ARG A 148 4.71 38.99 -2.15
CA ARG A 148 5.14 37.91 -1.24
C ARG A 148 4.00 37.32 -0.40
N PRO A 149 3.15 38.12 0.29
CA PRO A 149 2.09 37.57 1.12
C PRO A 149 1.11 36.68 0.35
N LEU A 150 0.76 37.08 -0.88
CA LEU A 150 -0.13 36.29 -1.73
C LEU A 150 0.49 34.95 -2.14
N ARG A 151 1.79 34.96 -2.50
CA ARG A 151 2.50 33.74 -2.88
C ARG A 151 2.69 32.79 -1.71
N GLU A 152 3.06 33.32 -0.55
CA GLU A 152 3.19 32.55 0.71
C GLU A 152 1.84 31.93 1.10
N GLN A 153 0.72 32.67 0.98
CA GLN A 153 -0.61 32.14 1.21
C GLN A 153 -0.98 31.01 0.23
N GLN A 154 -0.63 31.14 -1.05
CA GLN A 154 -0.82 30.08 -2.05
C GLN A 154 0.03 28.84 -1.75
N GLU A 155 1.29 29.02 -1.34
CA GLU A 155 2.19 27.93 -0.95
C GLU A 155 1.64 27.17 0.27
N VAL A 156 1.16 27.89 1.30
CA VAL A 156 0.51 27.28 2.47
C VAL A 156 -0.78 26.56 2.08
N ALA A 157 -1.65 27.17 1.27
CA ALA A 157 -2.87 26.53 0.80
C ALA A 157 -2.57 25.26 -0.02
N ALA A 158 -1.60 25.33 -0.93
CA ALA A 158 -1.16 24.18 -1.72
C ALA A 158 -0.61 23.06 -0.81
N ALA A 159 0.20 23.40 0.20
CA ALA A 159 0.73 22.43 1.16
C ALA A 159 -0.40 21.71 1.93
N VAL A 160 -1.44 22.44 2.35
CA VAL A 160 -2.61 21.86 3.01
C VAL A 160 -3.35 20.90 2.07
N ILE A 161 -3.64 21.33 0.84
CA ILE A 161 -4.34 20.50 -0.16
C ILE A 161 -3.54 19.21 -0.44
N GLN A 162 -2.24 19.34 -0.69
CA GLN A 162 -1.36 18.19 -0.93
C GLN A 162 -1.31 17.25 0.27
N ARG A 163 -1.22 17.78 1.49
CA ARG A 163 -1.23 17.00 2.73
C ARG A 163 -2.53 16.22 2.89
N CYS A 164 -3.66 16.88 2.68
CA CYS A 164 -4.98 16.25 2.74
C CYS A 164 -5.12 15.13 1.71
N TYR A 165 -4.67 15.36 0.48
CA TYR A 165 -4.71 14.35 -0.59
C TYR A 165 -3.81 13.15 -0.30
N LYS A 166 -2.57 13.39 0.15
CA LYS A 166 -1.64 12.29 0.55
C LYS A 166 -2.25 11.44 1.66
N LYS A 167 -2.86 12.06 2.68
CA LYS A 167 -3.56 11.37 3.77
C LYS A 167 -4.75 10.55 3.25
N TYR A 168 -5.59 11.14 2.39
CA TYR A 168 -6.72 10.44 1.77
C TYR A 168 -6.25 9.19 1.00
N LYS A 169 -5.24 9.33 0.13
CA LYS A 169 -4.70 8.20 -0.64
C LYS A 169 -4.16 7.09 0.27
N GLN A 170 -3.45 7.45 1.34
CA GLN A 170 -2.93 6.49 2.31
C GLN A 170 -4.06 5.73 3.02
N LEU A 171 -5.08 6.43 3.52
CA LEU A 171 -6.20 5.80 4.21
C LEU A 171 -7.01 4.87 3.30
N THR A 172 -7.30 5.32 2.07
CA THR A 172 -7.99 4.52 1.07
C THR A 172 -7.20 3.25 0.73
N TRP A 173 -5.88 3.37 0.57
CA TRP A 173 -5.02 2.22 0.29
C TRP A 173 -4.96 1.22 1.46
N ILE A 174 -4.86 1.71 2.71
CA ILE A 174 -4.91 0.86 3.90
C ILE A 174 -6.25 0.11 3.97
N ALA A 175 -7.37 0.81 3.74
CA ALA A 175 -8.71 0.22 3.75
C ALA A 175 -8.86 -0.87 2.68
N LEU A 176 -8.42 -0.60 1.44
CA LEU A 176 -8.45 -1.57 0.35
C LEU A 176 -7.60 -2.81 0.65
N LYS A 177 -6.38 -2.63 1.17
CA LYS A 177 -5.52 -3.74 1.58
C LYS A 177 -6.13 -4.57 2.69
N TYR A 178 -6.72 -3.93 3.69
CA TYR A 178 -7.37 -4.62 4.78
C TYR A 178 -8.58 -5.43 4.32
N ALA A 179 -9.40 -4.86 3.42
CA ALA A 179 -10.53 -5.56 2.83
C ALA A 179 -10.10 -6.81 2.05
N LEU A 180 -9.04 -6.69 1.22
CA LEU A 180 -8.47 -7.82 0.50
C LEU A 180 -7.95 -8.89 1.46
N TYR A 181 -7.15 -8.50 2.46
CA TYR A 181 -6.62 -9.39 3.48
C TYR A 181 -7.72 -10.14 4.22
N LYS A 182 -8.82 -9.46 4.59
CA LYS A 182 -9.98 -10.09 5.24
C LYS A 182 -10.64 -11.13 4.34
N LYS A 183 -10.84 -10.83 3.06
CA LYS A 183 -11.43 -11.78 2.10
C LYS A 183 -10.54 -13.01 1.90
N MET A 184 -9.23 -12.82 1.74
CA MET A 184 -8.27 -13.92 1.65
C MET A 184 -8.28 -14.79 2.92
N THR A 185 -8.30 -14.16 4.09
CA THR A 185 -8.34 -14.88 5.38
C THR A 185 -9.63 -15.68 5.52
N GLN A 186 -10.78 -15.11 5.17
CA GLN A 186 -12.06 -15.83 5.17
C GLN A 186 -12.04 -17.04 4.22
N ALA A 187 -11.52 -16.86 3.00
CA ALA A 187 -11.39 -17.95 2.04
C ALA A 187 -10.45 -19.05 2.57
N ALA A 188 -9.31 -18.69 3.15
CA ALA A 188 -8.37 -19.64 3.74
C ALA A 188 -9.03 -20.44 4.87
N ILE A 189 -9.76 -19.78 5.79
CA ILE A 189 -10.48 -20.45 6.89
C ILE A 189 -11.54 -21.41 6.35
N LEU A 190 -12.30 -21.02 5.32
CA LEU A 190 -13.29 -21.89 4.70
C LEU A 190 -12.66 -23.12 4.05
N ILE A 191 -11.57 -22.95 3.30
CA ILE A 191 -10.85 -24.05 2.66
C ILE A 191 -10.30 -25.00 3.74
N GLN A 192 -9.62 -24.46 4.75
CA GLN A 192 -9.05 -25.25 5.84
C GLN A 192 -10.11 -26.00 6.63
N SER A 193 -11.20 -25.34 7.01
CA SER A 193 -12.30 -25.98 7.77
C SER A 193 -12.98 -27.08 6.95
N LYS A 194 -13.27 -26.83 5.66
CA LYS A 194 -13.83 -27.86 4.76
C LYS A 194 -12.89 -29.03 4.57
N PHE A 195 -11.60 -28.78 4.42
CA PHE A 195 -10.60 -29.85 4.31
C PHE A 195 -10.53 -30.71 5.57
N ARG A 196 -10.44 -30.09 6.76
CA ARG A 196 -10.43 -30.81 8.05
C ARG A 196 -11.67 -31.69 8.21
N SER A 197 -12.85 -31.16 7.89
CA SER A 197 -14.12 -31.91 7.94
C SER A 197 -14.16 -33.05 6.91
N TYR A 198 -13.76 -32.80 5.67
CA TYR A 198 -13.72 -33.81 4.61
C TYR A 198 -12.79 -34.97 4.98
N HIS A 199 -11.62 -34.68 5.55
CA HIS A 199 -10.65 -35.69 5.95
C HIS A 199 -11.22 -36.64 7.01
N GLU A 200 -11.83 -36.09 8.06
CA GLU A 200 -12.47 -36.89 9.11
C GLU A 200 -13.69 -37.66 8.58
N GLN A 201 -14.49 -37.04 7.71
CA GLN A 201 -15.60 -37.73 7.05
C GLN A 201 -15.10 -38.91 6.21
N LYS A 202 -14.00 -38.75 5.48
CA LYS A 202 -13.41 -39.84 4.67
C LYS A 202 -12.95 -41.01 5.55
N LYS A 203 -12.28 -40.74 6.67
CA LYS A 203 -11.89 -41.76 7.65
C LYS A 203 -13.10 -42.48 8.24
N PHE A 204 -14.12 -41.72 8.66
CA PHE A 204 -15.35 -42.29 9.21
C PHE A 204 -16.06 -43.17 8.18
N GLN A 205 -16.14 -42.74 6.93
CA GLN A 205 -16.73 -43.53 5.85
C GLN A 205 -15.97 -44.84 5.60
N GLN A 206 -14.65 -44.82 5.65
CA GLN A 206 -13.83 -46.03 5.52
C GLN A 206 -14.11 -47.00 6.68
N SER A 207 -14.10 -46.51 7.92
CA SER A 207 -14.43 -47.31 9.12
C SER A 207 -15.85 -47.89 9.02
N ARG A 208 -16.83 -47.08 8.64
CA ARG A 208 -18.23 -47.51 8.46
C ARG A 208 -18.36 -48.60 7.40
N ARG A 209 -17.69 -48.46 6.25
CA ARG A 209 -17.69 -49.50 5.19
C ARG A 209 -17.11 -50.81 5.71
N ALA A 210 -15.98 -50.76 6.42
CA ALA A 210 -15.37 -51.94 7.03
C ALA A 210 -16.31 -52.60 8.05
N ALA A 211 -16.92 -51.80 8.92
CA ALA A 211 -17.87 -52.29 9.92
C ALA A 211 -19.08 -52.98 9.28
N VAL A 212 -19.65 -52.41 8.20
CA VAL A 212 -20.76 -53.04 7.46
C VAL A 212 -20.35 -54.37 6.85
N LEU A 213 -19.15 -54.46 6.25
CA LEU A 213 -18.65 -55.72 5.68
C LEU A 213 -18.45 -56.80 6.76
N ILE A 214 -17.85 -56.43 7.89
CA ILE A 214 -17.66 -57.35 9.03
C ILE A 214 -19.02 -57.84 9.53
N GLN A 215 -19.98 -56.93 9.72
CA GLN A 215 -21.33 -57.28 10.16
C GLN A 215 -22.05 -58.17 9.15
N GLN A 216 -21.94 -57.88 7.85
CA GLN A 216 -22.52 -58.70 6.79
C GLN A 216 -21.94 -60.11 6.78
N TYR A 217 -20.61 -60.23 6.88
CA TYR A 217 -19.92 -61.52 6.95
C TYR A 217 -20.35 -62.32 8.18
N TYR A 218 -20.40 -61.66 9.35
CA TYR A 218 -20.85 -62.31 10.58
C TYR A 218 -22.32 -62.78 10.50
N ARG A 219 -23.23 -61.94 9.98
CA ARG A 219 -24.63 -62.32 9.76
C ARG A 219 -24.73 -63.54 8.85
N SER A 220 -24.00 -63.53 7.72
CA SER A 220 -23.94 -64.66 6.80
C SER A 220 -23.41 -65.94 7.47
N TYR A 221 -22.28 -65.83 8.18
CA TYR A 221 -21.69 -66.95 8.93
C TYR A 221 -22.66 -67.53 9.97
N LYS A 222 -23.34 -66.66 10.73
CA LYS A 222 -24.33 -67.08 11.73
C LYS A 222 -25.49 -67.83 11.09
N GLU A 223 -26.03 -67.35 9.96
CA GLU A 223 -27.09 -68.05 9.23
C GLU A 223 -26.61 -69.43 8.72
N PHE A 224 -25.43 -69.51 8.09
CA PHE A 224 -24.85 -70.82 7.69
C PHE A 224 -24.61 -71.75 8.89
N GLY A 225 -24.20 -71.21 10.04
CA GLY A 225 -24.06 -71.96 11.29
C GLY A 225 -25.37 -72.56 11.78
N ARG A 226 -26.52 -71.91 11.55
CA ARG A 226 -27.86 -72.44 11.91
C ARG A 226 -28.37 -73.49 10.93
N LEU A 227 -28.01 -73.43 9.64
CA LEU A 227 -28.38 -74.46 8.66
C LEU A 227 -27.52 -75.74 8.76
N LYS A 228 -26.27 -75.64 9.25
CA LYS A 228 -25.35 -76.79 9.36
C LYS A 228 -25.87 -77.97 10.19
N PRO A 229 -26.47 -77.81 11.39
CA PRO A 229 -27.02 -78.92 12.16
C PRO A 229 -28.11 -79.70 11.40
N HIS A 230 -29.03 -78.98 10.74
CA HIS A 230 -30.12 -79.58 9.97
C HIS A 230 -29.62 -80.30 8.71
N HIS A 231 -28.69 -79.70 7.96
CA HIS A 231 -28.16 -80.33 6.74
C HIS A 231 -27.25 -81.51 7.04
N ARG A 232 -26.46 -81.47 8.13
CA ARG A 232 -25.59 -82.59 8.51
C ARG A 232 -26.40 -83.78 9.01
N GLY A 233 -27.46 -83.54 9.78
CA GLY A 233 -28.41 -84.57 10.20
C GLY A 233 -29.19 -85.18 9.04
N ALA A 234 -29.72 -84.35 8.13
CA ALA A 234 -30.46 -84.80 6.96
C ALA A 234 -29.59 -85.61 5.98
N ALA A 235 -28.35 -85.18 5.72
CA ALA A 235 -27.41 -85.90 4.88
C ALA A 235 -27.01 -87.26 5.49
N ALA A 236 -26.73 -87.29 6.80
CA ALA A 236 -26.44 -88.55 7.50
C ALA A 236 -27.63 -89.53 7.47
N ALA A 237 -28.85 -89.03 7.67
CA ALA A 237 -30.07 -89.83 7.59
C ALA A 237 -30.28 -90.42 6.19
N LEU A 238 -30.04 -89.64 5.13
CA LEU A 238 -30.12 -90.11 3.75
C LEU A 238 -29.10 -91.22 3.46
N VAL A 239 -27.85 -91.06 3.90
CA VAL A 239 -26.81 -92.07 3.75
C VAL A 239 -27.17 -93.35 4.49
N GLN A 240 -27.64 -93.25 5.74
CA GLN A 240 -28.10 -94.41 6.51
C GLN A 240 -29.28 -95.12 5.83
N HIS A 241 -30.24 -94.38 5.28
CA HIS A 241 -31.37 -94.95 4.55
C HIS A 241 -30.91 -95.72 3.30
N LYS A 242 -30.00 -95.16 2.51
CA LYS A 242 -29.45 -95.83 1.33
C LYS A 242 -28.66 -97.09 1.70
N LEU A 243 -27.86 -97.04 2.75
CA LEU A 243 -27.11 -98.20 3.25
C LEU A 243 -28.05 -99.30 3.76
N ARG A 244 -29.10 -98.95 4.53
CA ARG A 244 -30.12 -99.90 5.00
C ARG A 244 -30.86 -100.55 3.83
N GLY A 245 -31.27 -99.76 2.83
CA GLY A 245 -31.89 -100.28 1.61
C GLY A 245 -30.98 -101.27 0.88
N SER A 246 -29.71 -100.90 0.64
CA SER A 246 -28.74 -101.77 -0.03
C SER A 246 -28.49 -103.08 0.74
N LEU A 247 -28.36 -103.03 2.06
CA LEU A 247 -28.19 -104.22 2.91
C LEU A 247 -29.42 -105.14 2.86
N LEU A 248 -30.63 -104.55 2.86
CA LEU A 248 -31.86 -105.31 2.74
C LEU A 248 -31.94 -106.03 1.39
N THR A 249 -31.64 -105.32 0.30
CA THR A 249 -31.58 -105.92 -1.04
C THR A 249 -30.57 -107.07 -1.06
N LYS A 250 -29.36 -106.88 -0.52
CA LYS A 250 -28.34 -107.96 -0.44
C LYS A 250 -28.82 -109.20 0.33
N ARG A 251 -29.58 -109.02 1.41
CA ARG A 251 -30.18 -110.13 2.19
C ARG A 251 -31.27 -110.86 1.39
N GLN A 252 -32.15 -110.13 0.73
CA GLN A 252 -33.18 -110.70 -0.16
C GLN A 252 -32.53 -111.49 -1.29
N ASP A 253 -31.48 -110.95 -1.90
CA ASP A 253 -30.73 -111.58 -2.99
C ASP A 253 -30.05 -112.88 -2.54
N GLN A 254 -29.51 -112.91 -1.31
CA GLN A 254 -28.95 -114.12 -0.71
C GLN A 254 -30.03 -115.16 -0.45
N ALA A 255 -31.19 -114.76 0.06
CA ALA A 255 -32.35 -115.65 0.27
C ALA A 255 -32.86 -116.20 -1.07
N ALA A 256 -33.03 -115.35 -2.08
CA ALA A 256 -33.42 -115.72 -3.43
C ALA A 256 -32.42 -116.72 -4.02
N ARG A 257 -31.11 -116.48 -3.88
CA ARG A 257 -30.08 -117.46 -4.30
C ARG A 257 -30.20 -118.79 -3.57
N LYS A 258 -30.47 -118.81 -2.26
CA LYS A 258 -30.69 -120.06 -1.51
C LYS A 258 -31.92 -120.82 -2.04
N ILE A 259 -33.04 -120.13 -2.24
CA ILE A 259 -34.27 -120.69 -2.80
C ILE A 259 -34.01 -121.22 -4.22
N MET A 260 -33.36 -120.44 -5.09
CA MET A 260 -33.04 -120.85 -6.45
C MET A 260 -32.12 -122.08 -6.50
N ARG A 261 -31.11 -122.17 -5.62
CA ARG A 261 -30.27 -123.38 -5.50
C ARG A 261 -31.08 -124.59 -5.06
N PHE A 262 -31.98 -124.43 -4.08
CA PHE A 262 -32.90 -125.47 -3.65
C PHE A 262 -33.80 -125.94 -4.79
N LEU A 263 -34.45 -125.01 -5.51
CA LEU A 263 -35.30 -125.31 -6.66
C LEU A 263 -34.53 -126.01 -7.79
N ARG A 264 -33.29 -125.60 -8.08
CA ARG A 264 -32.43 -126.31 -9.06
C ARG A 264 -32.09 -127.73 -8.60
N ARG A 265 -31.78 -127.93 -7.31
CA ARG A 265 -31.55 -129.26 -6.73
C ARG A 265 -32.80 -130.14 -6.81
N CYS A 266 -33.98 -129.57 -6.55
CA CYS A 266 -35.25 -130.28 -6.71
C CYS A 266 -35.56 -130.61 -8.18
N ARG A 267 -35.17 -129.75 -9.14
CA ARG A 267 -35.29 -130.04 -10.59
C ARG A 267 -34.34 -131.13 -11.08
N HIS A 268 -33.16 -131.28 -10.49
CA HIS A 268 -32.19 -132.33 -10.83
C HIS A 268 -32.31 -133.59 -9.96
N SER A 269 -33.33 -133.68 -9.09
CA SER A 269 -33.62 -134.90 -8.34
C SER A 269 -34.29 -135.92 -9.26
N PRO A 270 -33.72 -137.12 -9.49
CA PRO A 270 -34.23 -138.13 -10.43
C PRO A 270 -35.53 -138.82 -9.97
N LEU A 271 -36.33 -138.17 -9.12
CA LEU A 271 -37.61 -138.66 -8.57
C LEU A 271 -38.82 -137.84 -9.02
N MET A 272 -38.64 -136.76 -9.77
CA MET A 272 -39.75 -135.93 -10.26
C MET A 272 -40.18 -136.28 -11.70
N ASP A 273 -39.30 -136.86 -12.52
CA ASP A 273 -39.65 -137.32 -13.87
C ASP A 273 -40.61 -138.52 -13.90
N HIS A 274 -40.83 -139.21 -12.77
CA HIS A 274 -41.80 -140.32 -12.69
C HIS A 274 -43.13 -139.95 -12.01
N ARG A 275 -43.23 -138.76 -11.40
CA ARG A 275 -44.44 -138.37 -10.66
C ARG A 275 -45.45 -137.56 -11.47
N LEU A 276 -45.03 -136.98 -12.60
CA LEU A 276 -45.95 -136.30 -13.52
C LEU A 276 -46.55 -137.24 -14.58
N PHE A 277 -45.91 -138.35 -14.92
CA PHE A 277 -46.47 -139.31 -15.88
C PHE A 277 -47.58 -140.18 -15.27
N LYS A 278 -47.51 -140.55 -13.98
CA LYS A 278 -48.54 -141.37 -13.30
C LYS A 278 -49.77 -140.62 -12.79
N ARG A 279 -49.82 -139.29 -12.89
CA ARG A 279 -51.01 -138.50 -12.49
C ARG A 279 -51.90 -138.10 -13.67
N GLY A 280 -51.44 -138.27 -14.91
CA GLY A 280 -52.26 -138.14 -16.13
C GLY A 280 -53.12 -139.39 -16.44
N GLU A 281 -52.59 -140.60 -16.22
CA GLU A 281 -53.31 -141.85 -16.55
C GLU A 281 -54.41 -142.27 -15.55
N ARG A 282 -54.53 -141.62 -14.39
CA ARG A 282 -55.58 -141.94 -13.38
C ARG A 282 -56.84 -141.09 -13.48
N ILE A 283 -56.92 -140.16 -14.43
CA ILE A 283 -58.13 -139.33 -14.64
C ILE A 283 -58.93 -139.78 -15.88
N GLU A 284 -58.41 -140.67 -16.72
CA GLU A 284 -59.11 -141.19 -17.92
C GLU A 284 -59.80 -142.56 -17.75
N LYS A 285 -59.78 -143.18 -16.56
CA LYS A 285 -60.55 -144.41 -16.28
C LYS A 285 -61.29 -144.31 -14.96
N GLY A 286 -62.40 -143.59 -15.00
CA GLY A 286 -63.34 -143.41 -13.88
C GLY A 286 -64.58 -142.63 -14.28
N GLN A 287 -65.20 -143.00 -15.42
CA GLN A 287 -66.59 -142.67 -15.73
C GLN A 287 -67.50 -143.81 -15.26
N GLY A 288 -68.65 -143.45 -14.69
CA GLY A 288 -69.89 -144.21 -14.84
C GLY A 288 -70.25 -145.19 -13.73
N THR A 289 -71.09 -144.71 -12.81
CA THR A 289 -72.51 -145.12 -12.76
C THR A 289 -73.35 -143.89 -12.50
#